data_AF-A0A9Q1I4Q3-F1
#
_entry.id   AF-A0A9Q1I4Q3-F1
#
_cell.length_a   1.000
_cell.length_b   1.000
_cell.length_c   1.000
_cell.angle_alpha   90.00
_cell.angle_beta   90.00
_cell.angle_gamma   90.00
#
_symmetry.space_group_name_H-M   'P 1'
#
loop_
_entity.id
_entity.type
_entity.pdbx_description
1 polymer ?
#
loop_
_entity_poly.entity_id
_entity_poly.type
_entity_poly.pdbx_seq_one_letter_code
_entity_poly.pdbx_strand_id
1 'polypeptide(L)'
;MGSNWEQNVLQSSSEPEEGHTYVMYHGTSRKAAERIKARGFHQSKDGMLGRGVYVTRDAKKAMAYPLGLPEDQRVVLKLRVNVGRVMRIDHQGHPLQKTWHKHGYDTAWCPPRCGMVASGLEEDCVWDPKRVEVMEVMEVMEVMKVPDAPPAPGLAEAAGKAVGETVGDILGTTATFMGGVARGAAGGINEAVGRLFN
;
A
#
# COMPACT_ATOMS: atom_id res chain seq x y z
N MET A 1 -23.79 -3.16 20.55
CA MET A 1 -23.91 -2.91 19.09
C MET A 1 -22.66 -3.45 18.45
N GLY A 2 -22.75 -4.59 17.76
CA GLY A 2 -21.59 -5.18 17.08
C GLY A 2 -21.20 -4.30 15.91
N SER A 3 -20.10 -3.57 16.02
CA SER A 3 -19.55 -2.75 14.95
C SER A 3 -19.17 -3.65 13.77
N ASN A 4 -19.87 -3.49 12.65
CA ASN A 4 -19.69 -4.20 11.39
C ASN A 4 -18.44 -3.68 10.63
N TRP A 5 -17.26 -3.79 11.26
CA TRP A 5 -16.00 -3.27 10.72
C TRP A 5 -15.49 -4.07 9.52
N GLU A 6 -16.01 -5.28 9.29
CA GLU A 6 -15.72 -6.09 8.10
C GLU A 6 -16.10 -5.38 6.80
N GLN A 7 -16.96 -4.35 6.88
CA GLN A 7 -17.36 -3.52 5.74
C GLN A 7 -16.46 -2.29 5.50
N ASN A 8 -15.51 -1.97 6.40
CA ASN A 8 -14.57 -0.86 6.20
C ASN A 8 -13.35 -1.29 5.37
N VAL A 9 -13.62 -1.90 4.22
CA VAL A 9 -12.63 -2.26 3.21
C VAL A 9 -12.57 -1.10 2.22
N LEU A 10 -11.59 -0.22 2.39
CA LEU A 10 -11.33 0.87 1.44
C LEU A 10 -10.46 0.36 0.29
N GLN A 11 -10.74 0.84 -0.92
CA GLN A 11 -9.88 0.63 -2.08
C GLN A 11 -8.45 1.08 -1.81
N SER A 12 -7.46 0.31 -2.28
CA SER A 12 -6.05 0.72 -2.26
C SER A 12 -5.78 2.00 -3.06
N SER A 13 -6.66 2.37 -4.00
CA SER A 13 -6.54 3.59 -4.79
C SER A 13 -7.18 4.83 -4.17
N SER A 14 -7.95 4.69 -3.10
CA SER A 14 -8.67 5.79 -2.46
C SER A 14 -7.89 6.37 -1.29
N GLU A 15 -7.96 7.69 -1.13
CA GLU A 15 -7.39 8.38 0.02
C GLU A 15 -8.14 7.98 1.30
N PRO A 16 -7.44 7.53 2.35
CA PRO A 16 -8.09 7.22 3.61
C PRO A 16 -8.63 8.49 4.27
N GLU A 17 -9.90 8.44 4.65
CA GLU A 17 -10.56 9.52 5.36
C GLU A 17 -10.02 9.61 6.79
N GLU A 18 -9.69 10.82 7.23
CA GLU A 18 -9.16 11.04 8.58
C GLU A 18 -10.14 10.55 9.66
N GLY A 19 -9.60 10.05 10.76
CA GLY A 19 -10.36 9.56 11.91
C GLY A 19 -11.04 8.19 11.71
N HIS A 20 -10.96 7.61 10.51
CA HIS A 20 -11.57 6.32 10.22
C HIS A 20 -10.69 5.13 10.61
N THR A 21 -11.31 3.96 10.61
CA THR A 21 -10.65 2.68 10.86
C THR A 21 -10.89 1.75 9.68
N TYR A 22 -9.83 1.15 9.15
CA TYR A 22 -9.87 0.30 7.96
C TYR A 22 -9.30 -1.09 8.23
N VAL A 23 -9.74 -2.05 7.42
CA VAL A 23 -9.05 -3.33 7.27
C VAL A 23 -7.82 -3.13 6.39
N MET A 24 -6.65 -3.52 6.91
CA MET A 24 -5.37 -3.46 6.19
C MET A 24 -4.55 -4.73 6.44
N TYR A 25 -3.41 -4.86 5.77
CA TYR A 25 -2.61 -6.06 5.73
C TYR A 25 -1.13 -5.77 5.96
N HIS A 26 -0.44 -6.70 6.62
CA HIS A 26 1.00 -6.66 6.83
C HIS A 26 1.61 -8.05 6.60
N GLY A 27 2.46 -8.15 5.56
CA GLY A 27 3.23 -9.37 5.28
C GLY A 27 4.42 -9.50 6.22
N THR A 28 4.56 -10.66 6.86
CA THR A 28 5.65 -10.90 7.81
C THR A 28 6.03 -12.38 7.87
N SER A 29 7.07 -12.75 8.62
CA SER A 29 7.40 -14.16 8.87
C SER A 29 6.53 -14.75 9.98
N ARG A 30 6.30 -16.06 9.98
CA ARG A 30 5.57 -16.76 11.06
C ARG A 30 6.09 -16.39 12.46
N LYS A 31 7.41 -16.41 12.63
CA LYS A 31 8.09 -16.04 13.89
C LYS A 31 7.88 -14.58 14.28
N ALA A 32 7.78 -13.68 13.31
CA ALA A 32 7.45 -12.28 13.59
C ALA A 32 5.97 -12.10 13.94
N ALA A 33 5.07 -12.80 13.26
CA ALA A 33 3.64 -12.80 13.58
C ALA A 33 3.37 -13.27 15.02
N GLU A 34 4.02 -14.34 15.48
CA GLU A 34 3.92 -14.80 16.88
C GLU A 34 4.35 -13.72 17.88
N ARG A 35 5.47 -13.04 17.60
CA ARG A 35 5.98 -11.94 18.43
C ARG A 35 5.00 -10.75 18.45
N ILE A 36 4.46 -10.39 17.29
CA ILE A 36 3.48 -9.30 17.16
C ILE A 36 2.20 -9.64 17.93
N LYS A 37 1.70 -10.88 17.84
CA LYS A 37 0.54 -11.32 18.64
C LYS A 37 0.79 -11.24 20.14
N ALA A 38 1.99 -11.63 20.58
CA ALA A 38 2.31 -11.66 22.00
C ALA A 38 2.61 -10.27 22.60
N ARG A 39 3.17 -9.35 21.80
CA ARG A 39 3.76 -8.10 22.31
C ARG A 39 3.27 -6.83 21.60
N GLY A 40 2.40 -6.97 20.61
CA GLY A 40 2.02 -5.89 19.71
C GLY A 40 3.10 -5.56 18.68
N PHE A 41 2.74 -4.65 17.77
CA PHE A 41 3.67 -4.11 16.79
C PHE A 41 4.74 -3.23 17.46
N HIS A 42 5.91 -3.20 16.83
CA HIS A 42 6.97 -2.24 17.12
C HIS A 42 7.24 -1.45 15.86
N GLN A 43 7.56 -0.16 16.00
CA GLN A 43 7.92 0.66 14.85
C GLN A 43 9.19 0.10 14.19
N SER A 44 9.25 0.14 12.86
CA SER A 44 10.50 0.00 12.13
C SER A 44 11.48 1.10 12.54
N LYS A 45 12.79 0.89 12.32
CA LYS A 45 13.80 1.94 12.60
C LYS A 45 13.74 3.09 11.58
N ASP A 46 13.39 2.76 10.33
CA ASP A 46 13.22 3.66 9.20
C ASP A 46 12.36 2.96 8.12
N GLY A 47 12.11 3.64 7.02
CA GLY A 47 11.44 3.15 5.82
C GLY A 47 11.09 4.34 4.92
N MET A 48 10.53 4.13 3.73
CA MET A 48 10.21 5.22 2.79
C MET A 48 9.53 6.44 3.41
N LEU A 49 8.59 6.21 4.33
CA LEU A 49 7.79 7.21 5.03
C LEU A 49 8.30 7.47 6.46
N GLY A 50 9.54 7.08 6.76
CA GLY A 50 10.12 7.16 8.11
C GLY A 50 9.83 5.94 8.97
N ARG A 51 10.06 6.07 10.26
CA ARG A 51 9.75 5.00 11.22
C ARG A 51 8.24 4.87 11.43
N GLY A 52 7.78 3.64 11.61
CA GLY A 52 6.36 3.36 11.88
C GLY A 52 6.02 1.89 11.62
N VAL A 53 4.73 1.59 11.61
CA VAL A 53 4.18 0.29 11.22
C VAL A 53 3.66 0.42 9.79
N TYR A 54 4.27 -0.33 8.88
CA TYR A 54 3.94 -0.30 7.46
C TYR A 54 2.81 -1.29 7.14
N VAL A 55 1.75 -0.81 6.52
CA VAL A 55 0.56 -1.60 6.18
C VAL A 55 0.07 -1.22 4.79
N THR A 56 -0.76 -2.09 4.22
CA THR A 56 -1.34 -1.92 2.88
C THR A 56 -2.80 -2.37 2.88
N ARG A 57 -3.68 -1.68 2.16
CA ARG A 57 -5.03 -2.10 1.83
C ARG A 57 -5.04 -3.19 0.73
N ASP A 58 -3.96 -3.31 -0.03
CA ASP A 58 -3.77 -4.41 -0.98
C ASP A 58 -3.21 -5.66 -0.27
N ALA A 59 -4.08 -6.66 -0.06
CA ALA A 59 -3.70 -7.93 0.56
C ALA A 59 -2.69 -8.71 -0.29
N LYS A 60 -2.80 -8.63 -1.62
CA LYS A 60 -1.89 -9.32 -2.54
C LYS A 60 -0.49 -8.72 -2.50
N LYS A 61 -0.39 -7.40 -2.34
CA LYS A 61 0.89 -6.73 -2.05
C LYS A 61 1.54 -7.29 -0.78
N ALA A 62 0.76 -7.49 0.29
CA ALA A 62 1.29 -7.96 1.57
C ALA A 62 1.92 -9.37 1.46
N MET A 63 1.39 -10.27 0.63
CA MET A 63 1.93 -11.63 0.43
C MET A 63 3.39 -11.67 -0.05
N ALA A 64 3.84 -10.62 -0.74
CA ALA A 64 5.20 -10.54 -1.26
C ALA A 64 6.25 -10.33 -0.16
N TYR A 65 5.84 -9.97 1.06
CA TYR A 65 6.75 -9.56 2.13
C TYR A 65 6.85 -10.59 3.28
N PRO A 66 8.02 -10.69 3.93
CA PRO A 66 9.28 -10.03 3.57
C PRO A 66 9.91 -10.62 2.30
N LEU A 67 10.54 -9.77 1.50
CA LEU A 67 11.23 -10.17 0.28
C LEU A 67 12.34 -11.18 0.59
N GLY A 68 12.53 -12.16 -0.29
CA GLY A 68 13.58 -13.18 -0.15
C GLY A 68 13.30 -14.29 0.87
N LEU A 69 12.20 -14.22 1.62
CA LEU A 69 11.77 -15.32 2.48
C LEU A 69 10.95 -16.35 1.67
N PRO A 70 11.09 -17.66 1.82
CA PRO A 70 10.21 -18.64 1.17
C PRO A 70 8.73 -18.43 1.53
N GLU A 71 7.82 -18.71 0.59
CA GLU A 71 6.38 -18.45 0.75
C GLU A 71 5.77 -19.20 1.95
N ASP A 72 6.18 -20.44 2.17
CA ASP A 72 5.76 -21.30 3.28
C ASP A 72 6.16 -20.75 4.67
N GLN A 73 7.09 -19.80 4.73
CA GLN A 73 7.53 -19.12 5.94
C GLN A 73 6.89 -17.74 6.13
N ARG A 74 6.14 -17.26 5.13
CA ARG A 74 5.40 -15.99 5.18
C ARG A 74 3.98 -16.21 5.67
N VAL A 75 3.46 -15.19 6.32
CA VAL A 75 2.05 -15.04 6.69
C VAL A 75 1.65 -13.60 6.48
N VAL A 76 0.35 -13.37 6.30
CA VAL A 76 -0.21 -12.02 6.24
C VAL A 76 -1.07 -11.78 7.48
N LEU A 77 -0.81 -10.69 8.17
CA LEU A 77 -1.66 -10.24 9.26
C LEU A 77 -2.79 -9.39 8.68
N LYS A 78 -4.04 -9.75 8.96
CA LYS A 78 -5.21 -8.89 8.74
C LYS A 78 -5.38 -8.00 9.96
N LEU A 79 -5.49 -6.70 9.72
CA LEU A 79 -5.36 -5.67 10.74
C LEU A 79 -6.58 -4.76 10.78
N ARG A 80 -6.95 -4.32 11.98
CA ARG A 80 -7.82 -3.16 12.20
C ARG A 80 -6.92 -1.96 12.48
N VAL A 81 -6.94 -0.97 11.58
CA VAL A 81 -6.03 0.19 11.64
C VAL A 81 -6.82 1.48 11.77
N ASN A 82 -6.66 2.19 12.89
CA ASN A 82 -7.18 3.54 13.08
C ASN A 82 -6.18 4.56 12.51
N VAL A 83 -6.50 5.15 11.37
CA VAL A 83 -5.56 6.01 10.63
C VAL A 83 -5.37 7.39 11.27
N GLY A 84 -6.30 7.85 12.12
CA GLY A 84 -6.21 9.17 12.75
C GLY A 84 -6.07 10.28 11.70
N ARG A 85 -5.19 11.25 11.94
CA ARG A 85 -4.84 12.30 10.96
C ARG A 85 -3.90 11.76 9.89
N VAL A 86 -4.20 12.00 8.62
CA VAL A 86 -3.50 11.40 7.48
C VAL A 86 -2.69 12.47 6.74
N MET A 87 -1.41 12.18 6.50
CA MET A 87 -0.55 12.99 5.64
C MET A 87 -0.29 12.26 4.33
N ARG A 88 -0.77 12.82 3.22
CA ARG A 88 -0.45 12.33 1.88
C ARG A 88 1.01 12.66 1.52
N ILE A 89 1.78 11.65 1.13
CA ILE A 89 3.17 11.74 0.68
C ILE A 89 3.27 11.14 -0.73
N ASP A 90 3.26 11.98 -1.76
CA ASP A 90 3.05 11.54 -3.15
C ASP A 90 4.23 11.79 -4.10
N HIS A 91 5.40 12.11 -3.56
CA HIS A 91 6.62 12.23 -4.36
C HIS A 91 7.88 12.10 -3.49
N GLN A 92 8.96 11.66 -4.12
CA GLN A 92 10.24 11.51 -3.42
C GLN A 92 10.79 12.87 -3.04
N GLY A 93 11.31 12.98 -1.82
CA GLY A 93 11.79 14.24 -1.27
C GLY A 93 10.69 15.15 -0.72
N HIS A 94 9.45 14.65 -0.54
CA HIS A 94 8.38 15.43 0.08
C HIS A 94 8.85 16.00 1.43
N PRO A 95 8.61 17.29 1.74
CA PRO A 95 9.16 17.94 2.94
C PRO A 95 8.83 17.23 4.26
N LEU A 96 7.68 16.57 4.30
CA LEU A 96 7.20 15.80 5.46
C LEU A 96 7.42 14.28 5.36
N GLN A 97 8.09 13.77 4.31
CA GLN A 97 8.19 12.34 3.99
C GLN A 97 8.61 11.47 5.20
N LYS A 98 9.51 11.98 6.04
CA LYS A 98 10.03 11.26 7.23
C LYS A 98 9.63 11.90 8.56
N THR A 99 8.94 13.04 8.54
CA THR A 99 8.75 13.92 9.70
C THR A 99 7.30 14.23 10.01
N TRP A 100 6.34 13.80 9.19
CA TRP A 100 4.89 14.00 9.34
C TRP A 100 4.36 13.79 10.78
N HIS A 101 4.86 12.79 11.51
CA HIS A 101 4.47 12.54 12.91
C HIS A 101 4.78 13.71 13.85
N LYS A 102 5.85 14.47 13.60
CA LYS A 102 6.20 15.68 14.35
C LYS A 102 5.23 16.83 14.12
N HIS A 103 4.44 16.75 13.04
CA HIS A 103 3.43 17.74 12.67
C HIS A 103 2.02 17.30 13.11
N GLY A 104 1.93 16.28 13.98
CA GLY A 104 0.68 15.81 14.58
C GLY A 104 -0.16 14.91 13.68
N TYR A 105 0.43 14.34 12.63
CA TYR A 105 -0.20 13.30 11.83
C TYR A 105 0.03 11.93 12.45
N ASP A 106 -0.98 11.06 12.37
CA ASP A 106 -0.95 9.70 12.93
C ASP A 106 -0.53 8.66 11.90
N THR A 107 -0.82 8.93 10.62
CA THR A 107 -0.48 8.07 9.48
C THR A 107 0.07 8.91 8.33
N ALA A 108 1.16 8.45 7.70
CA ALA A 108 1.51 8.89 6.36
C ALA A 108 0.98 7.91 5.32
N TRP A 109 0.39 8.41 4.24
CA TRP A 109 -0.14 7.62 3.15
C TRP A 109 0.55 7.96 1.83
N CYS A 110 1.09 6.93 1.17
CA CYS A 110 1.62 7.00 -0.17
C CYS A 110 0.56 6.53 -1.17
N PRO A 111 0.04 7.38 -2.06
CA PRO A 111 -0.93 6.97 -3.07
C PRO A 111 -0.29 6.04 -4.12
N PRO A 112 -1.09 5.22 -4.83
CA PRO A 112 -0.56 4.42 -5.93
C PRO A 112 -0.13 5.30 -7.10
N ARG A 113 0.80 4.79 -7.92
CA ARG A 113 1.29 5.39 -9.17
C ARG A 113 1.86 6.81 -9.03
N CYS A 114 2.35 7.18 -7.85
CA CYS A 114 2.97 8.49 -7.60
C CYS A 114 4.51 8.49 -7.74
N GLY A 115 5.11 7.37 -8.17
CA GLY A 115 6.55 7.26 -8.39
C GLY A 115 7.38 7.07 -7.11
N MET A 116 6.74 6.92 -5.96
CA MET A 116 7.43 6.64 -4.69
C MET A 116 8.03 5.23 -4.66
N VAL A 117 7.22 4.19 -4.91
CA VAL A 117 7.65 2.78 -4.90
C VAL A 117 7.67 2.17 -6.30
N ALA A 118 8.60 1.25 -6.54
CA ALA A 118 8.75 0.56 -7.84
C ALA A 118 7.51 -0.24 -8.26
N SER A 119 6.76 -0.78 -7.29
CA SER A 119 5.51 -1.50 -7.57
C SER A 119 4.37 -0.58 -8.03
N GLY A 120 4.48 0.74 -7.79
CA GLY A 120 3.38 1.68 -8.00
C GLY A 120 2.16 1.45 -7.11
N LEU A 121 2.24 0.59 -6.08
CA LEU A 121 1.15 0.30 -5.17
C LEU A 121 1.21 1.19 -3.93
N GLU A 122 0.05 1.50 -3.36
CA GLU A 122 -0.10 2.35 -2.19
C GLU A 122 0.60 1.78 -0.94
N GLU A 123 0.92 2.64 0.02
CA GLU A 123 1.45 2.22 1.32
C GLU A 123 1.09 3.20 2.44
N ASP A 124 0.69 2.69 3.59
CA ASP A 124 0.46 3.46 4.80
C ASP A 124 1.57 3.19 5.83
N CYS A 125 1.98 4.22 6.56
CA CYS A 125 2.91 4.13 7.68
C CYS A 125 2.29 4.78 8.92
N VAL A 126 1.95 3.95 9.91
CA VAL A 126 1.27 4.37 11.14
C VAL A 126 2.29 4.62 12.25
N TRP A 127 2.18 5.76 12.93
CA TRP A 127 3.17 6.17 13.93
C TRP A 127 3.09 5.38 15.23
N ASP A 128 1.91 5.33 15.84
CA ASP A 128 1.69 4.63 17.11
C ASP A 128 1.20 3.18 16.84
N PRO A 129 1.99 2.15 17.20
CA PRO A 129 1.57 0.75 17.06
C PRO A 129 0.24 0.41 17.75
N LYS A 130 -0.18 1.17 18.77
CA LYS A 130 -1.46 0.94 19.47
C LYS A 130 -2.68 1.20 18.60
N ARG A 131 -2.51 1.87 17.46
CA ARG A 131 -3.56 2.09 16.45
C ARG A 131 -3.75 0.89 15.53
N VAL A 132 -2.91 -0.14 15.65
CA VAL A 132 -2.89 -1.32 14.79
C VAL A 132 -3.20 -2.57 15.62
N GLU A 133 -4.33 -3.19 15.34
CA GLU A 133 -4.78 -4.40 16.02
C GLU A 133 -4.78 -5.60 15.07
N VAL A 134 -4.19 -6.71 15.53
CA VAL A 134 -4.20 -7.97 14.78
C VAL A 134 -5.55 -8.65 14.93
N MET A 135 -6.22 -8.89 13.81
CA MET A 135 -7.50 -9.60 13.76
C MET A 135 -7.30 -11.08 13.45
N GLU A 136 -6.43 -11.36 12.48
CA GLU A 136 -6.23 -12.69 11.92
C GLU A 136 -4.80 -12.85 11.42
N VAL A 137 -4.28 -14.08 11.48
CA VAL A 137 -3.05 -14.49 10.80
C VAL A 137 -3.45 -15.41 9.68
N MET A 138 -3.16 -15.01 8.45
CA MET A 138 -3.56 -15.70 7.24
C MET A 138 -2.35 -16.37 6.60
N GLU A 139 -2.54 -17.60 6.12
CA GLU A 139 -1.60 -18.22 5.20
C GLU A 139 -1.64 -17.50 3.83
N VAL A 140 -0.53 -17.49 3.10
CA VAL A 140 -0.47 -16.85 1.77
C VAL A 140 -1.56 -17.41 0.84
N MET A 141 -1.80 -18.72 0.90
CA MET A 141 -2.85 -19.39 0.13
C MET A 141 -4.28 -18.97 0.52
N GLU A 142 -4.49 -18.49 1.74
CA GLU A 142 -5.79 -17.97 2.19
C GLU A 142 -6.03 -16.55 1.70
N VAL A 143 -4.97 -15.74 1.59
CA VAL A 143 -5.04 -14.38 1.07
C VAL A 143 -5.50 -14.34 -0.38
N MET A 144 -5.16 -15.36 -1.17
CA MET A 144 -5.66 -15.53 -2.55
C MET A 144 -7.20 -15.61 -2.64
N LYS A 145 -7.89 -15.89 -1.54
CA LYS A 145 -9.36 -15.96 -1.45
C LYS A 145 -9.99 -14.65 -0.99
N VAL A 146 -9.19 -13.66 -0.57
CA VAL A 146 -9.69 -12.34 -0.17
C VAL A 146 -10.20 -11.61 -1.41
N PRO A 147 -11.47 -11.20 -1.46
CA PRO A 147 -11.96 -10.43 -2.59
C PRO A 147 -11.19 -9.11 -2.67
N ASP A 148 -10.87 -8.68 -3.89
CA ASP A 148 -10.42 -7.32 -4.08
C ASP A 148 -11.48 -6.39 -3.48
N ALA A 149 -11.03 -5.28 -2.88
CA ALA A 149 -11.94 -4.32 -2.31
C ALA A 149 -13.03 -3.94 -3.36
N PRO A 150 -14.26 -3.60 -2.96
CA PRO A 150 -15.27 -3.10 -3.89
C PRO A 150 -14.91 -1.68 -4.36
N PRO A 151 -15.00 -1.34 -5.66
CA PRO A 151 -14.64 -0.01 -6.15
C PRO A 151 -15.38 1.07 -5.36
N ALA A 152 -14.71 2.19 -5.07
CA ALA A 152 -15.33 3.27 -4.32
C ALA A 152 -16.67 3.65 -4.98
N PRO A 153 -17.76 3.81 -4.21
CA PRO A 153 -19.04 4.23 -4.77
C PRO A 153 -18.84 5.58 -5.47
N GLY A 154 -18.94 5.58 -6.80
CA GLY A 154 -18.72 6.78 -7.65
C GLY A 154 -17.87 6.57 -8.91
N LEU A 155 -17.07 5.50 -9.00
CA LEU A 155 -16.26 5.23 -10.21
C LEU A 155 -17.00 4.43 -11.30
N ALA A 156 -18.00 3.63 -10.93
CA ALA A 156 -18.80 2.86 -11.88
C ALA A 156 -19.73 3.76 -12.73
N GLU A 157 -20.10 4.96 -12.26
CA GLU A 157 -20.97 5.87 -13.02
C GLU A 157 -20.21 6.69 -14.09
N ALA A 158 -18.90 6.90 -13.92
CA ALA A 158 -18.08 7.65 -14.87
C ALA A 158 -17.71 6.84 -16.13
N ALA A 159 -17.55 5.52 -16.02
CA ALA A 159 -17.22 4.65 -17.16
C ALA A 159 -18.40 4.46 -18.14
N GLY A 160 -19.64 4.62 -17.67
CA GLY A 160 -20.85 4.48 -18.51
C GLY A 160 -21.19 5.71 -19.37
N LYS A 161 -20.62 6.88 -19.07
CA LYS A 161 -20.89 8.13 -19.82
C LYS A 161 -19.87 8.43 -20.93
N ALA A 162 -18.71 7.78 -20.94
CA ALA A 162 -17.65 8.06 -21.92
C ALA A 162 -17.70 7.22 -23.22
N VAL A 163 -18.68 6.32 -23.38
CA VAL A 163 -18.79 5.47 -24.58
C VAL A 163 -19.81 6.03 -25.62
N GLY A 164 -20.44 7.18 -25.34
CA GLY A 164 -21.52 7.72 -26.17
C GLY A 164 -21.17 8.84 -27.16
N GLU A 165 -20.01 9.48 -27.06
CA GLU A 165 -19.71 10.69 -27.83
C GLU A 165 -18.27 10.70 -28.36
N THR A 166 -18.01 9.97 -29.45
CA THR A 166 -17.07 10.35 -30.53
C THR A 166 -17.11 9.26 -31.60
N VAL A 167 -18.17 9.25 -32.40
CA VAL A 167 -18.16 8.59 -33.73
C VAL A 167 -18.68 9.61 -34.72
N GLY A 168 -17.75 10.40 -35.23
CA GLY A 168 -18.01 11.51 -36.14
C GLY A 168 -16.81 12.44 -36.09
N ASP A 169 -16.06 12.45 -37.19
CA ASP A 169 -15.06 13.47 -37.53
C ASP A 169 -13.67 13.32 -36.89
N ILE A 170 -12.76 12.66 -37.60
CA ILE A 170 -11.71 13.33 -38.39
C ILE A 170 -10.92 12.25 -39.15
N LEU A 171 -11.20 12.18 -40.44
CA LEU A 171 -10.30 11.63 -41.45
C LEU A 171 -9.14 12.60 -41.64
N GLY A 172 -7.92 12.06 -41.68
CA GLY A 172 -6.76 12.71 -42.30
C GLY A 172 -5.80 13.40 -41.35
N THR A 173 -4.63 12.81 -41.15
CA THR A 173 -3.36 13.31 -41.73
C THR A 173 -2.23 12.39 -41.30
N THR A 174 -1.49 11.89 -42.29
CA THR A 174 -0.25 11.13 -42.17
C THR A 174 0.91 11.98 -41.64
N ALA A 175 1.72 11.45 -40.72
CA ALA A 175 3.11 11.88 -40.54
C ALA A 175 3.98 10.75 -39.95
N THR A 176 4.83 10.21 -40.81
CA THR A 176 6.00 9.38 -40.52
C THR A 176 7.09 10.21 -39.84
N PHE A 177 7.71 9.75 -38.75
CA PHE A 177 9.18 9.86 -38.58
C PHE A 177 9.75 9.00 -37.44
N MET A 178 10.58 8.03 -37.87
CA MET A 178 11.91 7.64 -37.41
C MET A 178 12.14 7.14 -35.97
N GLY A 179 12.62 5.90 -35.92
CA GLY A 179 13.15 5.26 -34.73
C GLY A 179 14.50 5.80 -34.27
N GLY A 180 14.82 5.42 -33.04
CA GLY A 180 16.12 5.59 -32.42
C GLY A 180 16.33 4.49 -31.40
N VAL A 181 17.14 3.51 -31.77
CA VAL A 181 17.74 2.53 -30.87
C VAL A 181 18.77 3.26 -30.02
N ALA A 182 18.72 3.11 -28.70
CA ALA A 182 19.86 3.36 -27.83
C ALA A 182 19.95 2.28 -26.75
N ARG A 183 21.01 1.46 -26.87
CA ARG A 183 21.53 0.54 -25.87
C ARG A 183 22.35 1.31 -24.82
N GLY A 184 22.44 0.73 -23.61
CA GLY A 184 23.42 1.07 -22.57
C GLY A 184 22.76 1.78 -21.39
N ALA A 185 22.98 1.43 -20.12
CA ALA A 185 24.08 0.68 -19.52
C ALA A 185 23.60 -0.12 -18.30
N ALA A 186 24.22 -1.28 -18.10
CA ALA A 186 24.26 -1.99 -16.84
C ALA A 186 25.08 -1.18 -15.82
N GLY A 187 24.64 -1.14 -14.57
CA GLY A 187 25.37 -0.51 -13.47
C GLY A 187 24.59 -0.66 -12.18
N GLY A 188 25.14 -1.40 -11.23
CA GLY A 188 24.42 -2.00 -10.12
C GLY A 188 23.93 -1.04 -9.03
N ILE A 189 22.94 -1.53 -8.29
CA ILE A 189 22.87 -1.48 -6.82
C ILE A 189 21.97 -2.62 -6.37
N ASN A 190 22.54 -3.82 -6.38
CA ASN A 190 22.04 -4.98 -5.66
C ASN A 190 22.79 -5.00 -4.32
N GLU A 191 22.29 -4.30 -3.31
CA GLU A 191 22.57 -4.58 -1.90
C GLU A 191 21.76 -3.64 -0.99
N ALA A 192 21.35 -4.18 0.15
CA ALA A 192 20.70 -3.49 1.29
C ALA A 192 19.16 -3.47 1.36
N VAL A 193 18.52 -4.64 1.35
CA VAL A 193 17.29 -4.83 2.16
C VAL A 193 17.30 -6.21 2.83
N GLY A 194 18.37 -6.49 3.57
CA GLY A 194 18.56 -7.77 4.29
C GLY A 194 18.69 -7.64 5.81
N ARG A 195 18.48 -6.46 6.42
CA ARG A 195 18.69 -6.26 7.86
C ARG A 195 17.79 -5.19 8.47
N LEU A 196 16.47 -5.44 8.55
CA LEU A 196 15.59 -4.58 9.35
C LEU A 196 14.57 -5.32 10.24
N PHE A 197 14.65 -6.64 10.35
CA PHE A 197 13.79 -7.40 11.26
C PHE A 197 14.60 -8.27 12.24
N ASN A 198 15.28 -7.61 13.17
CA ASN A 198 15.69 -8.20 14.46
C ASN A 198 15.54 -7.17 15.57
#